data_AF-A0A1C5FVR7-F1
#
_entry.id   AF-A0A1C5FVR7-F1
#
_cell.length_a   1.000
_cell.length_b   1.000
_cell.length_c   1.000
_cell.angle_alpha   90.00
_cell.angle_beta   90.00
_cell.angle_gamma   90.00
#
_symmetry.space_group_name_H-M   'P 1'
#
loop_
_entity.id
_entity.type
_entity.pdbx_description
1 polymer ?
#
loop_
_entity_poly.entity_id
_entity_poly.type
_entity_poly.pdbx_seq_one_letter_code
_entity_poly.pdbx_strand_id
1 'polypeptide(L)'
;SSASGVLAVETAGPGRVRATTSVERTEDGRLFNSLRVRRYDTEAEIAAIIDRLAPDGLHIERWLPKASQDKRVADLRIVVVAGRATHAVVRASRSPMTNLHLGGVRGDLATARAAAEAAGVAWSEVLGTAERAAECFPRTLCVGVDLLPGPGWRRFAVGEVNAFGDLLPRLTGLPGSGAEGLDTYAAQIAAVLRTRKEAHRDAAVRARHER
;
A
#
# COMPACT_ATOMS: atom_id res chain seq x y z
N SER A 1 2.57 4.67 9.30
CA SER A 1 2.66 3.22 9.59
C SER A 1 4.00 2.71 9.09
N SER A 2 4.77 2.01 9.92
CA SER A 2 6.09 1.50 9.56
C SER A 2 6.25 -0.02 9.69
N ALA A 3 5.16 -0.75 9.41
CA ALA A 3 5.03 -2.19 9.73
C ALA A 3 5.34 -2.48 11.21
N SER A 4 5.02 -1.51 12.09
CA SER A 4 5.14 -1.66 13.54
C SER A 4 4.27 -2.82 13.99
N GLY A 5 4.85 -3.81 14.68
CA GLY A 5 4.11 -4.97 15.15
C GLY A 5 3.71 -5.97 14.06
N VAL A 6 4.17 -5.80 12.81
CA VAL A 6 3.91 -6.78 11.74
C VAL A 6 4.97 -7.87 11.77
N LEU A 7 4.52 -9.11 11.77
CA LEU A 7 5.38 -10.30 11.70
C LEU A 7 5.02 -11.12 10.46
N ALA A 8 6.02 -11.39 9.63
CA ALA A 8 5.92 -12.35 8.55
C ALA A 8 6.38 -13.72 9.07
N VAL A 9 5.45 -14.59 9.45
CA VAL A 9 5.72 -15.90 10.05
C VAL A 9 5.64 -17.02 9.01
N GLU A 10 6.67 -17.86 8.93
CA GLU A 10 6.73 -19.05 8.09
C GLU A 10 7.00 -20.31 8.93
N THR A 11 6.35 -21.42 8.58
CA THR A 11 6.48 -22.71 9.27
C THR A 11 6.77 -23.85 8.30
N ALA A 12 7.65 -24.78 8.65
CA ALA A 12 8.03 -25.92 7.81
C ALA A 12 7.99 -27.28 8.54
N GLY A 13 7.12 -27.39 9.56
CA GLY A 13 6.97 -28.57 10.43
C GLY A 13 7.27 -28.24 11.92
N PRO A 14 7.15 -29.23 12.82
CA PRO A 14 7.36 -29.03 14.26
C PRO A 14 8.72 -28.39 14.57
N GLY A 15 8.74 -27.34 15.39
CA GLY A 15 9.94 -26.59 15.77
C GLY A 15 10.62 -25.80 14.64
N ARG A 16 10.09 -25.85 13.41
CA ARG A 16 10.63 -25.12 12.25
C ARG A 16 9.76 -23.90 11.98
N VAL A 17 9.99 -22.85 12.75
CA VAL A 17 9.29 -21.57 12.63
C VAL A 17 10.31 -20.44 12.47
N ARG A 18 9.99 -19.47 11.61
CA ARG A 18 10.75 -18.23 11.47
C ARG A 18 9.80 -17.06 11.40
N ALA A 19 10.17 -15.95 12.03
CA ALA A 19 9.51 -14.66 11.83
C ALA A 19 10.48 -13.65 11.22
N THR A 20 10.05 -12.97 10.18
CA THR A 20 10.72 -11.76 9.68
C THR A 20 9.93 -10.53 10.16
N THR A 21 10.59 -9.59 10.82
CA THR A 21 9.92 -8.40 11.40
C THR A 21 10.87 -7.22 11.59
N SER A 22 10.34 -6.00 11.73
CA SER A 22 11.11 -4.86 12.22
C SER A 22 11.05 -4.70 13.75
N VAL A 23 10.25 -5.52 14.43
CA VAL A 23 10.17 -5.57 15.89
C VAL A 23 11.50 -6.04 16.45
N GLU A 24 12.09 -5.22 17.30
CA GLU A 24 13.24 -5.54 18.12
C GLU A 24 12.77 -5.77 19.55
N ARG A 25 13.10 -6.95 20.08
CA ARG A 25 12.90 -7.30 21.48
C ARG A 25 14.20 -7.09 22.26
N THR A 26 14.14 -6.30 23.32
CA THR A 26 15.25 -6.13 24.28
C THR A 26 15.28 -7.27 25.30
N GLU A 27 16.38 -7.40 26.05
CA GLU A 27 16.54 -8.45 27.07
C GLU A 27 15.46 -8.39 28.16
N ASP A 28 15.05 -7.19 28.54
CA ASP A 28 13.95 -6.92 29.48
C ASP A 28 12.54 -7.11 28.88
N GLY A 29 12.45 -7.56 27.62
CA GLY A 29 11.18 -7.92 26.97
C GLY A 29 10.37 -6.76 26.40
N ARG A 30 10.94 -5.55 26.33
CA ARG A 30 10.31 -4.42 25.63
C ARG A 30 10.42 -4.60 24.12
N LEU A 31 9.43 -4.08 23.39
CA LEU A 31 9.35 -4.15 21.94
C LEU A 31 9.54 -2.75 21.33
N PHE A 32 10.34 -2.66 20.28
CA PHE A 32 10.60 -1.43 19.53
C PHE A 32 10.42 -1.68 18.04
N ASN A 33 9.88 -0.72 17.28
CA ASN A 33 10.02 -0.75 15.83
C ASN A 33 11.40 -0.17 15.46
N SER A 34 12.37 -1.05 15.22
CA SER A 34 13.75 -0.66 14.88
C SER A 34 13.88 -0.10 13.46
N LEU A 35 12.84 -0.23 12.63
CA LEU A 35 12.84 0.00 11.17
C LEU A 35 13.83 -0.87 10.38
N ARG A 36 14.61 -1.72 11.06
CA ARG A 36 15.53 -2.68 10.45
C ARG A 36 14.84 -4.03 10.44
N VAL A 37 14.72 -4.63 9.26
CA VAL A 37 14.15 -5.97 9.13
C VAL A 37 15.14 -7.00 9.68
N ARG A 38 14.68 -7.86 10.58
CA ARG A 38 15.44 -8.91 11.26
C ARG A 38 14.70 -10.24 11.16
N ARG A 39 15.37 -11.32 11.56
CA ARG A 39 14.80 -12.67 11.64
C ARG A 39 14.93 -13.20 13.05
N TYR A 40 13.87 -13.85 13.50
CA TYR A 40 13.84 -14.71 14.67
C TYR A 40 13.59 -16.13 14.17
N ASP A 41 14.42 -17.07 14.59
CA ASP A 41 14.45 -18.44 14.09
C ASP A 41 14.05 -19.48 15.15
N THR A 42 13.68 -19.02 16.35
CA THR A 42 13.24 -19.89 17.45
C THR A 42 11.79 -19.63 17.82
N GLU A 43 11.07 -20.70 18.15
CA GLU A 43 9.68 -20.63 18.60
C GLU A 43 9.54 -19.76 19.86
N ALA A 44 10.47 -19.86 20.81
CA ALA A 44 10.44 -19.10 22.04
C ALA A 44 10.56 -17.59 21.82
N GLU A 45 11.45 -17.13 20.93
CA GLU A 45 11.59 -15.70 20.62
C GLU A 45 10.34 -15.16 19.90
N ILE A 46 9.80 -15.94 18.97
CA ILE A 46 8.62 -15.56 18.18
C ILE A 46 7.38 -15.51 19.08
N ALA A 47 7.18 -16.53 19.93
CA ALA A 47 6.10 -16.57 20.91
C ALA A 47 6.18 -15.38 21.87
N ALA A 48 7.37 -15.06 22.40
CA ALA A 48 7.54 -13.91 23.29
C ALA A 48 7.15 -12.57 22.66
N ILE A 49 7.33 -12.40 21.34
CA ILE A 49 6.86 -11.20 20.63
C ILE A 49 5.34 -11.25 20.45
N ILE A 50 4.80 -12.37 19.99
CA ILE A 50 3.36 -12.55 19.74
C ILE A 50 2.58 -12.39 21.05
N ASP A 51 2.96 -13.05 22.12
CA ASP A 51 2.31 -13.01 23.43
C ASP A 51 2.30 -11.61 24.02
N ARG A 52 3.32 -10.80 23.72
CA ARG A 52 3.39 -9.42 24.17
C ARG A 52 2.47 -8.50 23.38
N LEU A 53 2.23 -8.79 22.11
CA LEU A 53 1.31 -8.04 21.24
C LEU A 53 -0.14 -8.53 21.35
N ALA A 54 -0.35 -9.78 21.78
CA ALA A 54 -1.67 -10.41 21.83
C ALA A 54 -2.74 -9.61 22.59
N PRO A 55 -2.44 -8.96 23.73
CA PRO A 55 -3.42 -8.16 24.45
C PRO A 55 -3.97 -6.96 23.68
N ASP A 56 -3.24 -6.45 22.68
CA ASP A 56 -3.67 -5.32 21.83
C ASP A 56 -4.62 -5.76 20.71
N GLY A 57 -4.82 -7.08 20.54
CA GLY A 57 -5.58 -7.69 19.46
C GLY A 57 -4.71 -8.01 18.26
N LEU A 58 -4.73 -9.28 17.84
CA LEU A 58 -3.99 -9.75 16.67
C LEU A 58 -4.91 -9.88 15.47
N HIS A 59 -4.49 -9.27 14.36
CA HIS A 59 -5.07 -9.52 13.04
C HIS A 59 -4.14 -10.47 12.28
N ILE A 60 -4.64 -11.67 11.98
CA ILE A 60 -3.84 -12.74 11.36
C ILE A 60 -4.37 -12.98 9.94
N GLU A 61 -3.48 -12.88 8.97
CA GLU A 61 -3.80 -13.10 7.57
C GLU A 61 -2.96 -14.23 6.98
N ARG A 62 -3.55 -14.96 6.04
CA ARG A 62 -2.81 -15.92 5.23
C ARG A 62 -1.82 -15.16 4.35
N TRP A 63 -0.55 -15.59 4.39
CA TRP A 63 0.47 -15.06 3.52
C TRP A 63 0.11 -15.23 2.04
N LEU A 64 0.09 -14.13 1.29
CA LEU A 64 -0.09 -14.14 -0.16
C LEU A 64 1.27 -14.14 -0.88
N PRO A 65 1.55 -15.12 -1.75
CA PRO A 65 2.76 -15.09 -2.56
C PRO A 65 2.70 -13.87 -3.49
N LYS A 66 3.80 -13.13 -3.56
CA LYS A 66 3.91 -11.91 -4.39
C LYS A 66 4.66 -12.20 -5.68
N ALA A 67 4.26 -11.52 -6.76
CA ALA A 67 5.07 -11.41 -7.95
C ALA A 67 6.43 -10.80 -7.61
N SER A 68 7.41 -11.07 -8.47
CA SER A 68 8.72 -10.45 -8.38
C SER A 68 9.00 -9.55 -9.58
N GLN A 69 9.77 -8.50 -9.35
CA GLN A 69 10.44 -7.70 -10.36
C GLN A 69 11.93 -7.70 -10.02
N ASP A 70 12.80 -8.00 -10.98
CA ASP A 70 14.26 -8.08 -10.77
C ASP A 70 14.68 -8.93 -9.57
N LYS A 71 14.06 -10.12 -9.45
CA LYS A 71 14.28 -11.08 -8.34
C LYS A 71 13.97 -10.53 -6.95
N ARG A 72 13.17 -9.47 -6.86
CA ARG A 72 12.66 -8.87 -5.62
C ARG A 72 11.15 -9.00 -5.60
N VAL A 73 10.58 -9.41 -4.47
CA VAL A 73 9.12 -9.40 -4.31
C VAL A 73 8.62 -7.96 -4.44
N ALA A 74 7.50 -7.78 -5.13
CA ALA A 74 6.97 -6.48 -5.47
C ALA A 74 5.54 -6.28 -4.97
N ASP A 75 5.19 -5.06 -4.61
CA ASP A 75 3.82 -4.57 -4.49
C ASP A 75 3.66 -3.23 -5.23
N LEU A 76 2.42 -2.76 -5.33
CA LEU A 76 2.08 -1.45 -5.88
C LEU A 76 1.46 -0.59 -4.77
N ARG A 77 2.04 0.58 -4.53
CA ARG A 77 1.40 1.65 -3.76
C ARG A 77 0.71 2.59 -4.73
N ILE A 78 -0.62 2.60 -4.72
CA ILE A 78 -1.46 3.46 -5.56
C ILE A 78 -2.11 4.53 -4.70
N VAL A 79 -1.96 5.80 -5.05
CA VAL A 79 -2.62 6.91 -4.36
C VAL A 79 -3.90 7.27 -5.11
N VAL A 80 -5.03 7.12 -4.45
CA VAL A 80 -6.35 7.46 -4.97
C VAL A 80 -6.78 8.78 -4.34
N VAL A 81 -7.03 9.79 -5.18
CA VAL A 81 -7.47 11.13 -4.75
C VAL A 81 -8.83 11.42 -5.39
N ALA A 82 -9.82 11.77 -4.57
CA ALA A 82 -11.20 12.01 -4.99
C ALA A 82 -11.76 10.87 -5.87
N GLY A 83 -11.52 9.62 -5.47
CA GLY A 83 -11.99 8.42 -6.17
C GLY A 83 -11.20 8.01 -7.41
N ARG A 84 -10.15 8.77 -7.80
CA ARG A 84 -9.33 8.47 -8.98
C ARG A 84 -7.90 8.08 -8.61
N ALA A 85 -7.38 7.01 -9.20
CA ALA A 85 -5.97 6.65 -9.08
C ALA A 85 -5.11 7.73 -9.75
N THR A 86 -4.32 8.43 -8.95
CA THR A 86 -3.50 9.57 -9.41
C THR A 86 -2.02 9.27 -9.47
N HIS A 87 -1.50 8.45 -8.56
CA HIS A 87 -0.08 8.11 -8.53
C HIS A 87 0.07 6.61 -8.29
N ALA A 88 1.14 6.00 -8.83
CA ALA A 88 1.48 4.62 -8.54
C ALA A 88 3.01 4.48 -8.43
N VAL A 89 3.46 3.66 -7.50
CA VAL A 89 4.87 3.27 -7.37
C VAL A 89 4.98 1.78 -7.08
N VAL A 90 5.90 1.12 -7.75
CA VAL A 90 6.30 -0.25 -7.42
C VAL A 90 7.23 -0.19 -6.22
N ARG A 91 6.96 -0.95 -5.16
CA ARG A 91 7.92 -1.14 -4.07
C ARG A 91 8.42 -2.58 -4.09
N ALA A 92 9.74 -2.73 -4.15
CA ALA A 92 10.40 -4.01 -4.32
C ALA A 92 11.37 -4.28 -3.17
N SER A 93 11.43 -5.53 -2.69
CA SER A 93 12.29 -5.92 -1.58
C SER A 93 12.85 -7.33 -1.73
N ARG A 94 13.98 -7.59 -1.05
CA ARG A 94 14.52 -8.95 -0.85
C ARG A 94 13.92 -9.62 0.38
N SER A 95 13.22 -8.87 1.22
CA SER A 95 12.43 -9.38 2.33
C SER A 95 10.95 -9.42 1.97
N PRO A 96 10.12 -10.16 2.72
CA PRO A 96 8.67 -10.12 2.61
C PRO A 96 8.06 -8.72 2.70
N MET A 97 8.73 -7.80 3.42
CA MET A 97 8.27 -6.43 3.65
C MET A 97 8.82 -5.51 2.57
N THR A 98 7.91 -4.91 1.80
CA THR A 98 8.20 -4.08 0.63
C THR A 98 8.20 -2.59 0.93
N ASN A 99 7.86 -2.17 2.15
CA ASN A 99 7.84 -0.76 2.55
C ASN A 99 9.19 -0.07 2.30
N LEU A 100 9.15 1.13 1.71
CA LEU A 100 10.36 1.89 1.35
C LEU A 100 11.19 2.29 2.58
N HIS A 101 10.55 2.61 3.71
CA HIS A 101 11.24 2.94 4.97
C HIS A 101 11.87 1.71 5.67
N LEU A 102 11.59 0.48 5.21
CA LEU A 102 12.23 -0.75 5.70
C LEU A 102 13.35 -1.25 4.78
N GLY A 103 13.87 -0.39 3.91
CA GLY A 103 14.90 -0.74 2.93
C GLY A 103 14.34 -1.30 1.61
N GLY A 104 13.02 -1.21 1.40
CA GLY A 104 12.42 -1.40 0.08
C GLY A 104 12.93 -0.35 -0.90
N VAL A 105 12.99 -0.72 -2.18
CA VAL A 105 13.41 0.17 -3.28
C VAL A 105 12.27 0.41 -4.23
N ARG A 106 12.30 1.53 -4.97
CA ARG A 106 11.37 1.74 -6.07
C ARG A 106 11.72 0.79 -7.21
N GLY A 107 10.71 0.06 -7.68
CA GLY A 107 10.79 -0.70 -8.93
C GLY A 107 10.44 0.17 -10.14
N ASP A 108 10.47 -0.45 -11.31
CA ASP A 108 10.04 0.17 -12.55
C ASP A 108 8.54 -0.06 -12.80
N LEU A 109 7.77 1.03 -12.79
CA LEU A 109 6.33 0.99 -13.04
C LEU A 109 6.01 0.56 -14.48
N ALA A 110 6.84 0.93 -15.46
CA ALA A 110 6.62 0.55 -16.84
C ALA A 110 6.75 -0.97 -17.03
N THR A 111 7.78 -1.57 -16.45
CA THR A 111 7.94 -3.03 -16.41
C THR A 111 6.80 -3.73 -15.67
N ALA A 112 6.33 -3.19 -14.54
CA ALA A 112 5.19 -3.77 -13.81
C ALA A 112 3.89 -3.74 -14.64
N ARG A 113 3.64 -2.60 -15.32
CA ARG A 113 2.52 -2.45 -16.25
C ARG A 113 2.61 -3.45 -17.40
N ALA A 114 3.76 -3.53 -18.07
CA ALA A 114 3.97 -4.45 -19.18
C ALA A 114 3.79 -5.92 -18.74
N ALA A 115 4.23 -6.28 -17.53
CA ALA A 115 4.04 -7.61 -16.98
C ALA A 115 2.56 -7.95 -16.73
N ALA A 116 1.77 -7.01 -16.20
CA ALA A 116 0.33 -7.18 -16.04
C ALA A 116 -0.38 -7.34 -17.39
N GLU A 117 -0.06 -6.47 -18.36
CA GLU A 117 -0.65 -6.49 -19.70
C GLU A 117 -0.29 -7.79 -20.45
N ALA A 118 0.97 -8.25 -20.37
CA ALA A 118 1.39 -9.53 -20.92
C ALA A 118 0.71 -10.75 -20.24
N ALA A 119 0.31 -10.60 -18.98
CA ALA A 119 -0.43 -11.60 -18.24
C ALA A 119 -1.95 -11.59 -18.54
N GLY A 120 -2.41 -10.66 -19.37
CA GLY A 120 -3.81 -10.50 -19.76
C GLY A 120 -4.62 -9.58 -18.83
N VAL A 121 -3.97 -8.81 -17.96
CA VAL A 121 -4.62 -7.86 -17.05
C VAL A 121 -4.38 -6.44 -17.55
N ALA A 122 -5.45 -5.76 -17.96
CA ALA A 122 -5.34 -4.38 -18.41
C ALA A 122 -4.89 -3.47 -17.25
N TRP A 123 -3.99 -2.50 -17.53
CA TRP A 123 -3.53 -1.60 -16.47
C TRP A 123 -4.65 -0.79 -15.82
N SER A 124 -5.68 -0.43 -16.58
CA SER A 124 -6.89 0.22 -16.07
C SER A 124 -7.65 -0.66 -15.07
N GLU A 125 -7.61 -1.99 -15.20
CA GLU A 125 -8.23 -2.91 -14.25
C GLU A 125 -7.44 -2.96 -12.92
N VAL A 126 -6.11 -2.89 -13.00
CA VAL A 126 -5.23 -2.77 -11.82
C VAL A 126 -5.55 -1.48 -11.06
N LEU A 127 -5.58 -0.34 -11.76
CA LEU A 127 -5.93 0.96 -11.15
C LEU A 127 -7.36 0.95 -10.60
N GLY A 128 -8.32 0.41 -11.36
CA GLY A 128 -9.72 0.30 -10.94
C GLY A 128 -9.92 -0.56 -9.70
N THR A 129 -9.02 -1.51 -9.43
CA THR A 129 -9.05 -2.28 -8.17
C THR A 129 -8.75 -1.39 -6.97
N ALA A 130 -7.80 -0.46 -7.09
CA ALA A 130 -7.50 0.51 -6.04
C ALA A 130 -8.62 1.55 -5.89
N GLU A 131 -9.22 2.00 -6.99
CA GLU A 131 -10.36 2.92 -6.96
C GLU A 131 -11.58 2.29 -6.25
N ARG A 132 -11.94 1.04 -6.58
CA ARG A 132 -12.99 0.29 -5.86
C ARG A 132 -12.68 0.10 -4.38
N ALA A 133 -11.41 -0.12 -4.02
CA ALA A 133 -11.03 -0.19 -2.61
C ALA A 133 -11.23 1.17 -1.89
N ALA A 134 -11.00 2.28 -2.60
CA ALA A 134 -11.22 3.62 -2.06
C ALA A 134 -12.72 3.95 -1.87
N GLU A 135 -13.62 3.36 -2.67
CA GLU A 135 -15.08 3.53 -2.53
C GLU A 135 -15.61 3.05 -1.16
N CYS A 136 -14.91 2.12 -0.51
CA CYS A 136 -15.21 1.70 0.87
C CYS A 136 -14.99 2.81 1.91
N PHE A 137 -14.33 3.91 1.53
CA PHE A 137 -14.00 5.05 2.40
C PHE A 137 -14.55 6.37 1.84
N PRO A 138 -15.87 6.51 1.64
CA PRO A 138 -16.47 7.61 0.88
C PRO A 138 -16.28 8.99 1.53
N ARG A 139 -15.90 9.03 2.82
CA ARG A 139 -15.65 10.27 3.58
C ARG A 139 -14.17 10.67 3.60
N THR A 140 -13.33 9.97 2.85
CA THR A 140 -11.89 10.24 2.78
C THR A 140 -11.53 10.75 1.39
N LEU A 141 -10.92 11.93 1.32
CA LEU A 141 -10.50 12.51 0.04
C LEU A 141 -9.36 11.70 -0.62
N CYS A 142 -8.45 11.15 0.18
CA CYS A 142 -7.23 10.54 -0.29
C CYS A 142 -6.85 9.28 0.50
N VAL A 143 -6.57 8.19 -0.21
CA VAL A 143 -6.09 6.94 0.35
C VAL A 143 -4.89 6.40 -0.42
N GLY A 144 -3.98 5.73 0.29
CA GLY A 144 -2.88 4.96 -0.29
C GLY A 144 -3.24 3.48 -0.25
N VAL A 145 -3.49 2.88 -1.41
CA VAL A 145 -3.87 1.46 -1.53
C VAL A 145 -2.63 0.64 -1.88
N ASP A 146 -2.36 -0.39 -1.07
CA ASP A 146 -1.36 -1.41 -1.38
C ASP A 146 -2.01 -2.55 -2.15
N LEU A 147 -1.63 -2.72 -3.41
CA LEU A 147 -1.97 -3.90 -4.20
C LEU A 147 -0.83 -4.89 -4.22
N LEU A 148 -1.16 -6.14 -3.92
CA LEU A 148 -0.26 -7.29 -3.92
C LEU A 148 -0.46 -8.06 -5.24
N PRO A 149 0.44 -7.93 -6.23
CA PRO A 149 0.39 -8.76 -7.42
C PRO A 149 0.72 -10.20 -7.05
N GLY A 150 -0.14 -11.15 -7.43
CA GLY A 150 0.14 -12.57 -7.32
C GLY A 150 1.18 -13.05 -8.34
N PRO A 151 1.74 -14.26 -8.20
CA PRO A 151 2.76 -14.77 -9.12
C PRO A 151 2.33 -14.67 -10.59
N GLY A 152 3.25 -14.19 -11.43
CA GLY A 152 2.99 -13.96 -12.84
C GLY A 152 2.09 -12.76 -13.15
N TRP A 153 1.80 -11.88 -12.19
CA TRP A 153 1.05 -10.62 -12.38
C TRP A 153 -0.39 -10.81 -12.90
N ARG A 154 -0.96 -12.01 -12.72
CA ARG A 154 -2.30 -12.39 -13.23
C ARG A 154 -3.45 -11.97 -12.33
N ARG A 155 -3.18 -11.65 -11.07
CA ARG A 155 -4.18 -11.32 -10.04
C ARG A 155 -3.60 -10.28 -9.10
N PHE A 156 -4.45 -9.42 -8.56
CA PHE A 156 -4.07 -8.35 -7.64
C PHE A 156 -5.01 -8.39 -6.43
N ALA A 157 -4.44 -8.48 -5.24
CA ALA A 157 -5.19 -8.41 -3.99
C ALA A 157 -4.95 -7.06 -3.31
N VAL A 158 -5.95 -6.51 -2.62
CA VAL A 158 -5.76 -5.35 -1.75
C VAL A 158 -5.16 -5.86 -0.43
N GLY A 159 -3.96 -5.37 -0.08
CA GLY A 159 -3.28 -5.74 1.17
C GLY A 159 -3.55 -4.77 2.31
N GLU A 160 -3.56 -3.46 2.03
CA GLU A 160 -3.81 -2.42 3.03
C GLU A 160 -4.37 -1.17 2.35
N VAL A 161 -5.22 -0.43 3.07
CA VAL A 161 -5.62 0.93 2.68
C VAL A 161 -5.17 1.90 3.77
N ASN A 162 -4.21 2.75 3.43
CA ASN A 162 -3.68 3.78 4.31
C ASN A 162 -4.53 5.04 4.20
N ALA A 163 -5.09 5.49 5.32
CA ALA A 163 -5.71 6.79 5.42
C ALA A 163 -4.66 7.90 5.14
N PHE A 164 -5.09 9.01 4.54
CA PHE A 164 -4.27 10.19 4.21
C PHE A 164 -3.33 10.07 3.00
N GLY A 165 -3.47 9.00 2.20
CA GLY A 165 -2.68 8.86 0.97
C GLY A 165 -1.26 8.41 1.24
N ASP A 166 -0.31 9.06 0.56
CA ASP A 166 1.13 8.82 0.76
C ASP A 166 1.93 10.05 0.33
N LEU A 167 3.14 10.18 0.88
CA LEU A 167 4.15 11.10 0.39
C LEU A 167 5.12 10.30 -0.48
N LEU A 168 5.11 10.56 -1.79
CA LEU A 168 5.97 9.90 -2.76
C LEU A 168 6.94 10.91 -3.38
N PRO A 169 8.08 11.23 -2.72
CA PRO A 169 8.98 12.28 -3.19
C PRO A 169 9.44 12.04 -4.63
N ARG A 170 9.51 13.10 -5.44
CA ARG A 170 9.98 13.03 -6.85
C ARG A 170 9.14 12.11 -7.75
N LEU A 171 7.88 11.86 -7.39
CA LEU A 171 6.92 11.15 -8.23
C LEU A 171 5.78 12.12 -8.56
N THR A 172 5.42 12.20 -9.84
CA THR A 172 4.29 12.99 -10.32
C THR A 172 3.14 12.10 -10.77
N GLY A 173 1.96 12.69 -10.96
CA GLY A 173 0.76 11.96 -11.31
C GLY A 173 0.83 11.22 -12.64
N LEU A 174 0.03 10.14 -12.72
CA LEU A 174 -0.10 9.27 -13.88
C LEU A 174 -0.72 10.02 -15.07
N PRO A 175 -0.35 9.68 -16.31
CA PRO A 175 -1.02 10.19 -17.50
C PRO A 175 -2.52 9.84 -17.50
N GLY A 176 -3.36 10.81 -17.86
CA GLY A 176 -4.82 10.71 -17.86
C GLY A 176 -5.48 10.86 -16.49
N SER A 177 -4.70 11.04 -15.41
CA SER A 177 -5.26 11.11 -14.06
C SER A 177 -5.79 12.49 -13.67
N GLY A 178 -5.38 13.56 -14.37
CA GLY A 178 -5.63 14.94 -13.97
C GLY A 178 -4.73 15.42 -12.83
N ALA A 179 -3.63 14.71 -12.57
CA ALA A 179 -2.59 15.03 -11.61
C ALA A 179 -1.19 15.08 -12.26
N GLU A 180 -1.10 15.11 -13.58
CA GLU A 180 0.16 15.20 -14.32
C GLU A 180 0.96 16.42 -13.89
N GLY A 181 2.25 16.22 -13.59
CA GLY A 181 3.14 17.26 -13.10
C GLY A 181 2.89 17.69 -11.64
N LEU A 182 1.85 17.17 -10.99
CA LEU A 182 1.58 17.40 -9.57
C LEU A 182 2.15 16.26 -8.73
N ASP A 183 2.60 16.58 -7.51
CA ASP A 183 2.83 15.57 -6.48
C ASP A 183 1.51 15.17 -5.79
N THR A 184 1.61 14.25 -4.83
CA THR A 184 0.43 13.71 -4.12
C THR A 184 -0.30 14.76 -3.28
N TYR A 185 0.36 15.83 -2.81
CA TYR A 185 -0.28 16.90 -2.05
C TYR A 185 -0.94 17.95 -2.95
N ALA A 186 -0.24 18.37 -4.01
CA ALA A 186 -0.78 19.28 -5.01
C ALA A 186 -2.02 18.67 -5.71
N ALA A 187 -2.03 17.36 -5.96
CA ALA A 187 -3.19 16.66 -6.48
C ALA A 187 -4.40 16.72 -5.53
N GLN A 188 -4.18 16.59 -4.21
CA GLN A 188 -5.23 16.74 -3.20
C GLN A 188 -5.78 18.17 -3.15
N ILE A 189 -4.91 19.17 -3.15
CA ILE A 189 -5.31 20.59 -3.17
C ILE A 189 -6.12 20.88 -4.44
N ALA A 190 -5.64 20.44 -5.60
CA ALA A 190 -6.35 20.60 -6.86
C ALA A 190 -7.74 19.95 -6.84
N ALA A 191 -7.87 18.77 -6.24
CA ALA A 191 -9.16 18.09 -6.09
C ALA A 191 -10.14 18.90 -5.23
N VAL A 192 -9.72 19.39 -4.06
CA VAL A 192 -10.56 20.23 -3.19
C VAL A 192 -11.01 21.50 -3.92
N LEU A 193 -10.11 22.16 -4.65
CA LEU A 193 -10.43 23.37 -5.39
C LEU A 193 -11.42 23.12 -6.53
N ARG A 194 -11.35 21.97 -7.21
CA ARG A 194 -12.34 21.58 -8.24
C ARG A 194 -13.72 21.38 -7.63
N THR A 195 -13.82 20.60 -6.56
CA THR A 195 -15.11 20.32 -5.89
C THR A 195 -15.79 21.60 -5.41
N ARG A 196 -15.03 22.57 -4.88
CA ARG A 196 -15.58 23.88 -4.49
C ARG A 196 -16.12 24.68 -5.67
N LYS A 197 -15.40 24.69 -6.80
CA LYS A 197 -15.84 25.38 -8.02
C LYS A 197 -17.11 24.76 -8.59
N GLU A 198 -17.20 23.43 -8.58
CA GLU A 198 -18.39 22.68 -9.02
C GLU A 198 -19.60 22.98 -8.14
N ALA A 199 -19.44 22.92 -6.81
CA ALA A 199 -20.50 23.26 -5.87
C ALA A 199 -21.02 24.70 -6.05
N HIS A 200 -20.13 25.66 -6.27
CA HIS A 200 -20.52 27.05 -6.55
C HIS A 200 -21.27 27.18 -7.88
N ARG A 201 -20.85 26.45 -8.91
CA ARG A 201 -21.53 26.44 -10.21
C ARG A 201 -22.94 25.86 -10.09
N ASP A 202 -23.09 24.74 -9.39
CA ASP A 202 -24.39 24.07 -9.21
C ASP A 202 -25.37 24.94 -8.41
N ALA A 203 -24.89 25.62 -7.37
CA ALA A 203 -25.69 26.59 -6.61
C ALA A 203 -26.15 27.76 -7.50
N ALA A 204 -25.27 28.28 -8.36
CA ALA A 204 -25.61 29.36 -9.29
C ALA A 204 -26.63 28.93 -10.37
N VAL A 205 -26.57 27.67 -10.83
CA VAL A 205 -27.55 27.11 -11.77
C VAL A 205 -28.91 26.93 -11.10
N ARG A 206 -28.97 26.37 -9.89
CA ARG A 206 -30.23 26.22 -9.12
C ARG A 206 -30.91 27.57 -8.89
N ALA A 207 -30.15 28.57 -8.44
CA ALA A 207 -30.66 29.92 -8.21
C ALA A 207 -31.19 30.63 -9.48
N ARG A 208 -30.83 30.17 -10.68
CA ARG A 208 -31.37 30.68 -11.95
C ARG A 208 -32.66 29.98 -12.38
N HIS A 209 -32.90 28.75 -11.94
CA HIS A 209 -34.11 27.98 -12.26
C HIS A 209 -35.26 28.23 -11.28
N GLU A 210 -34.96 28.79 -10.11
CA GLU A 210 -35.95 29.18 -9.08
C GLU A 210 -36.47 30.63 -9.24
N ARG A 211 -36.04 31.35 -10.28
CA ARG A 211 -36.53 32.68 -10.67
C ARG A 211 -37.31 32.61 -11.97
#